data_AF-A0A3N5SBD0-F1
#
_entry.id   AF-A0A3N5SBD0-F1
#
_cell.length_a   1.000
_cell.length_b   1.000
_cell.length_c   1.000
_cell.angle_alpha   90.00
_cell.angle_beta   90.00
_cell.angle_gamma   90.00
#
_symmetry.space_group_name_H-M   'P 1'
#
loop_
_entity.id
_entity.type
_entity.pdbx_description
1 polymer ?
#
loop_
_entity_poly.entity_id
_entity_poly.type
_entity_poly.pdbx_seq_one_letter_code
_entity_poly.pdbx_strand_id
1 'polypeptide(L)'
;MDRSVPKTGSEEIELYIRTYYSLLRSSHAVQLDALVETHLTMGSSLHINARQPTPDASALFYSIMRLPACIADVDLVVMGQTDRVFRDYGYPIVDDWQRVIAPARRRRMSYDGKNTLAVYIASRSDIDDLIPTLVAYQIEWNKLHLILQSLTVQATLAAYAADPSLSRTADLARVLEISPDDLSRLQEAWGREMIPTLKKVAKSPKRFAVRLLAGTYINYQRATSDWWRSVRERIAIDIEDRPVYFVSSNVHAIPNLLSGLALRDEEEILRFVDRVGDPALKAEYDYVRVRAELNNKNNFLYYALRRYASVPDVESRRLDAERQHGIYRAPALHGFDIEAEIIELSKLDPERMDPRLLCGGLDEMRRLQDSDAVIVNIDYPLGMAAYHVLAKISQDATRM
;
A
#
# COMPACT_ATOMS: atom_id res chain seq x y z
N MET A 1 13.61 39.60 -17.31
CA MET A 1 12.41 38.97 -16.72
C MET A 1 12.89 37.66 -16.13
N ASP A 2 13.21 37.69 -14.84
CA ASP A 2 13.85 36.59 -14.13
C ASP A 2 12.86 35.43 -14.03
N ARG A 3 13.14 34.33 -14.74
CA ARG A 3 12.31 33.11 -14.71
C ARG A 3 12.80 32.24 -13.56
N SER A 4 12.52 32.68 -12.34
CA SER A 4 12.63 31.79 -11.18
C SER A 4 11.52 30.74 -11.27
N VAL A 5 11.91 29.47 -11.21
CA VAL A 5 10.99 28.35 -11.05
C VAL A 5 10.15 28.60 -9.79
N PRO A 6 8.82 28.44 -9.80
CA PRO A 6 8.01 28.66 -8.61
C PRO A 6 8.49 27.74 -7.49
N LYS A 7 9.07 28.30 -6.42
CA LYS A 7 9.33 27.56 -5.18
C LYS A 7 7.98 27.18 -4.58
N THR A 8 7.53 25.97 -4.91
CA THR A 8 6.23 25.40 -4.53
C THR A 8 6.35 24.45 -3.33
N GLY A 9 7.40 24.59 -2.53
CA GLY A 9 7.48 24.01 -1.18
C GLY A 9 7.34 25.14 -0.18
N SER A 10 6.37 25.06 0.74
CA SER A 10 6.31 25.99 1.87
C SER A 10 7.52 25.69 2.78
N GLU A 11 8.21 26.72 3.27
CA GLU A 11 9.40 26.57 4.13
C GLU A 11 9.09 25.73 5.38
N GLU A 12 7.83 25.74 5.82
CA GLU A 12 7.29 24.94 6.91
C GLU A 12 7.29 23.44 6.60
N ILE A 13 6.99 23.04 5.37
CA ILE A 13 7.09 21.63 4.92
C ILE A 13 8.55 21.18 4.95
N GLU A 14 9.45 21.96 4.38
CA GLU A 14 10.89 21.62 4.40
C GLU A 14 11.44 21.55 5.82
N LEU A 15 11.01 22.46 6.70
CA LEU A 15 11.36 22.44 8.12
C LEU A 15 10.84 21.18 8.80
N TYR A 16 9.58 20.79 8.57
CA TYR A 16 9.01 19.58 9.13
C TYR A 16 9.79 18.33 8.70
N ILE A 17 10.07 18.22 7.39
CA ILE A 17 10.88 17.14 6.80
C ILE A 17 12.25 17.06 7.46
N ARG A 18 12.96 18.20 7.52
CA ARG A 18 14.28 18.27 8.15
C ARG A 18 14.23 17.90 9.64
N THR A 19 13.17 18.28 10.34
CA THR A 19 13.00 18.01 11.77
C THR A 19 12.89 16.52 12.04
N TYR A 20 11.95 15.81 11.38
CA TYR A 20 11.80 14.39 11.65
C TYR A 20 13.01 13.58 11.15
N TYR A 21 13.63 13.92 10.01
CA TYR A 21 14.86 13.25 9.59
C TYR A 21 16.02 13.49 10.56
N SER A 22 16.09 14.67 11.18
CA SER A 22 17.09 14.94 12.20
C SER A 22 16.88 14.07 13.45
N LEU A 23 15.63 13.92 13.89
CA LEU A 23 15.27 13.06 15.00
C LEU A 23 15.55 11.58 14.71
N LEU A 24 15.22 11.11 13.50
CA LEU A 24 15.41 9.72 13.09
C LEU A 24 16.89 9.32 12.90
N ARG A 25 17.85 10.26 12.97
CA ARG A 25 19.28 9.92 13.07
C ARG A 25 19.68 9.36 14.44
N SER A 26 18.84 9.54 15.45
CA SER A 26 19.05 8.96 16.77
C SER A 26 19.09 7.43 16.71
N SER A 27 20.00 6.82 17.47
CA SER A 27 20.05 5.36 17.64
C SER A 27 18.92 4.82 18.53
N HIS A 28 18.27 5.70 19.30
CA HIS A 28 17.18 5.40 20.23
C HIS A 28 15.82 5.77 19.63
N ALA A 29 14.76 5.19 20.18
CA ALA A 29 13.41 5.56 19.80
C ALA A 29 13.12 7.02 20.19
N VAL A 30 12.42 7.75 19.31
CA VAL A 30 12.06 9.16 19.49
C VAL A 30 10.54 9.28 19.63
N GLN A 31 10.08 10.02 20.63
CA GLN A 31 8.66 10.31 20.83
C GLN A 31 8.15 11.26 19.75
N LEU A 32 6.98 10.94 19.16
CA LEU A 32 6.34 11.78 18.14
C LEU A 32 5.78 13.08 18.70
N ASP A 33 5.67 13.23 20.02
CA ASP A 33 5.34 14.50 20.69
C ASP A 33 6.25 15.65 20.23
N ALA A 34 7.54 15.35 19.94
CA ALA A 34 8.49 16.33 19.45
C ALA A 34 8.17 16.87 18.04
N LEU A 35 7.25 16.23 17.31
CA LEU A 35 6.84 16.59 15.95
C LEU A 35 5.45 17.22 15.88
N VAL A 36 4.70 17.28 16.97
CA VAL A 36 3.31 17.79 16.95
C VAL A 36 3.29 19.26 16.52
N GLU A 37 4.05 20.13 17.18
CA GLU A 37 4.06 21.58 16.86
C GLU A 37 4.51 21.87 15.42
N THR A 38 5.54 21.17 14.94
CA THR A 38 6.02 21.35 13.57
C THR A 38 5.03 20.78 12.55
N HIS A 39 4.30 19.70 12.87
CA HIS A 39 3.20 19.19 12.05
C HIS A 39 2.02 20.18 11.96
N LEU A 40 1.63 20.79 13.08
CA LEU A 40 0.61 21.84 13.14
C LEU A 40 1.01 23.10 12.37
N THR A 41 2.31 23.39 12.32
CA THR A 41 2.87 24.53 11.58
C THR A 41 2.98 24.26 10.09
N MET A 42 3.31 23.03 9.69
CA MET A 42 3.39 22.62 8.30
C MET A 42 2.08 22.84 7.53
N GLY A 43 0.93 22.75 8.21
CA GLY A 43 -0.38 22.96 7.56
C GLY A 43 -0.69 21.89 6.51
N SER A 44 -0.59 20.61 6.91
CA SER A 44 -0.81 19.48 6.01
C SER A 44 -2.19 19.52 5.35
N SER A 45 -2.24 19.35 4.02
CA SER A 45 -3.50 19.22 3.28
C SER A 45 -4.29 17.95 3.64
N LEU A 46 -3.63 16.97 4.27
CA LEU A 46 -4.23 15.74 4.77
C LEU A 46 -4.70 15.83 6.22
N HIS A 47 -4.47 16.98 6.87
CA HIS A 47 -4.81 17.22 8.27
C HIS A 47 -5.18 18.69 8.49
N ILE A 48 -6.23 19.12 7.80
CA ILE A 48 -6.62 20.53 7.65
C ILE A 48 -7.02 21.13 9.01
N ASN A 49 -7.71 20.35 9.85
CA ASN A 49 -8.21 20.80 11.14
C ASN A 49 -7.28 20.42 12.31
N ALA A 50 -6.00 20.17 12.06
CA ALA A 50 -5.06 19.72 13.09
C ALA A 50 -5.01 20.65 14.32
N ARG A 51 -5.12 21.96 14.11
CA ARG A 51 -5.10 22.99 15.17
C ARG A 51 -6.43 23.15 15.91
N GLN A 52 -7.53 22.64 15.36
CA GLN A 52 -8.83 22.75 16.01
C GLN A 52 -8.89 21.81 17.22
N PRO A 53 -9.58 22.19 18.30
CA PRO A 53 -9.77 21.29 19.45
C PRO A 53 -10.66 20.09 19.08
N THR A 54 -11.52 20.25 18.06
CA THR A 54 -12.41 19.20 17.57
C THR A 54 -11.66 18.21 16.66
N PRO A 55 -12.08 16.94 16.59
CA PRO A 55 -11.40 15.96 15.74
C PRO A 55 -11.56 16.26 14.25
N ASP A 56 -10.46 16.11 13.51
CA ASP A 56 -10.44 16.00 12.05
C ASP A 56 -10.72 14.55 11.64
N ALA A 57 -12.01 14.22 11.49
CA ALA A 57 -12.41 12.86 11.14
C ALA A 57 -11.86 12.39 9.79
N SER A 58 -11.61 13.31 8.85
CA SER A 58 -11.02 12.98 7.55
C SER A 58 -9.55 12.57 7.69
N ALA A 59 -8.77 13.29 8.49
CA ALA A 59 -7.37 12.95 8.78
C ALA A 59 -7.25 11.63 9.56
N LEU A 60 -8.16 11.42 10.51
CA LEU A 60 -8.22 10.17 11.27
C LEU A 60 -8.58 8.99 10.35
N PHE A 61 -9.61 9.13 9.52
CA PHE A 61 -9.98 8.12 8.51
C PHE A 61 -8.82 7.82 7.56
N TYR A 62 -8.15 8.85 7.04
CA TYR A 62 -6.98 8.71 6.17
C TYR A 62 -5.88 7.86 6.83
N SER A 63 -5.66 8.08 8.13
CA SER A 63 -4.66 7.37 8.93
C SER A 63 -5.05 5.92 9.19
N ILE A 64 -6.31 5.65 9.57
CA ILE A 64 -6.84 4.30 9.80
C ILE A 64 -6.71 3.45 8.54
N MET A 65 -6.98 4.03 7.37
CA MET A 65 -6.85 3.31 6.11
C MET A 65 -5.40 2.97 5.73
N ARG A 66 -4.40 3.57 6.39
CA ARG A 66 -2.96 3.41 6.10
C ARG A 66 -2.18 2.70 7.20
N LEU A 67 -2.82 2.39 8.31
CA LEU A 67 -2.25 1.72 9.47
C LEU A 67 -3.02 0.43 9.74
N PRO A 68 -2.37 -0.62 10.28
CA PRO A 68 -3.05 -1.86 10.64
C PRO A 68 -3.94 -1.64 11.87
N ALA A 69 -4.99 -2.43 12.05
CA ALA A 69 -5.91 -2.28 13.18
C ALA A 69 -5.21 -2.35 14.56
N CYS A 70 -4.14 -3.16 14.67
CA CYS A 70 -3.33 -3.28 15.89
C CYS A 70 -2.61 -1.97 16.27
N ILE A 71 -2.59 -0.95 15.40
CA ILE A 71 -1.95 0.34 15.69
C ILE A 71 -2.49 0.99 16.97
N ALA A 72 -3.75 0.70 17.34
CA ALA A 72 -4.34 1.14 18.60
C ALA A 72 -3.54 0.66 19.83
N ASP A 73 -2.91 -0.52 19.75
CA ASP A 73 -2.10 -1.15 20.81
C ASP A 73 -0.59 -0.89 20.68
N VAL A 74 -0.16 -0.28 19.58
CA VAL A 74 1.27 -0.04 19.30
C VAL A 74 1.76 1.23 19.99
N ASP A 75 2.86 1.12 20.73
CA ASP A 75 3.57 2.26 21.31
C ASP A 75 4.86 2.57 20.53
N LEU A 76 5.48 1.56 19.94
CA LEU A 76 6.75 1.68 19.21
C LEU A 76 6.61 1.24 17.76
N VAL A 77 6.93 2.13 16.83
CA VAL A 77 7.06 1.79 15.41
C VAL A 77 8.55 1.75 15.03
N VAL A 78 9.00 0.59 14.58
CA VAL A 78 10.39 0.36 14.18
C VAL A 78 10.44 0.20 12.67
N MET A 79 11.26 1.00 12.00
CA MET A 79 11.35 1.02 10.55
C MET A 79 12.69 0.46 10.09
N GLY A 80 12.70 -0.47 9.15
CA GLY A 80 13.92 -1.08 8.62
C GLY A 80 13.71 -1.60 7.20
N GLN A 81 14.79 -1.92 6.50
CA GLN A 81 14.70 -2.31 5.08
C GLN A 81 14.60 -3.84 4.91
N THR A 82 15.21 -4.61 5.81
CA THR A 82 15.32 -6.08 5.68
C THR A 82 15.25 -6.77 7.03
N ASP A 83 14.87 -8.05 7.04
CA ASP A 83 14.85 -8.92 8.22
C ASP A 83 16.21 -8.89 8.95
N ARG A 84 17.32 -8.91 8.18
CA ARG A 84 18.69 -8.77 8.72
C ARG A 84 18.88 -7.48 9.51
N VAL A 85 18.43 -6.34 8.99
CA VAL A 85 18.53 -5.04 9.67
C VAL A 85 17.77 -5.06 10.99
N PHE A 86 16.58 -5.67 11.04
CA PHE A 86 15.83 -5.79 12.30
C PHE A 86 16.60 -6.67 13.31
N ARG A 87 17.12 -7.83 12.89
CA ARG A 87 17.90 -8.72 13.75
C ARG A 87 19.15 -8.04 14.32
N ASP A 88 19.92 -7.34 13.47
CA ASP A 88 21.15 -6.64 13.85
C ASP A 88 20.90 -5.54 14.91
N TYR A 89 19.67 -5.04 15.01
CA TYR A 89 19.30 -3.93 15.90
C TYR A 89 18.41 -4.36 17.09
N GLY A 90 18.39 -5.67 17.39
CA GLY A 90 17.78 -6.21 18.61
C GLY A 90 16.38 -6.81 18.43
N TYR A 91 15.96 -7.10 17.20
CA TYR A 91 14.68 -7.76 16.90
C TYR A 91 14.94 -9.12 16.22
N PRO A 92 15.48 -10.12 16.94
CA PRO A 92 16.00 -11.36 16.37
C PRO A 92 14.93 -12.25 15.72
N ILE A 93 13.68 -12.17 16.17
CA ILE A 93 12.55 -13.00 15.75
C ILE A 93 11.48 -12.21 14.99
N VAL A 94 11.86 -11.12 14.33
CA VAL A 94 10.91 -10.29 13.57
C VAL A 94 10.17 -11.09 12.48
N ASP A 95 10.80 -12.15 11.98
CA ASP A 95 10.24 -13.03 10.95
C ASP A 95 9.06 -13.87 11.46
N ASP A 96 8.99 -14.10 12.78
CA ASP A 96 7.93 -14.84 13.46
C ASP A 96 6.79 -13.93 13.94
N TRP A 97 6.94 -12.61 13.82
CA TRP A 97 5.91 -11.66 14.22
C TRP A 97 4.68 -11.79 13.33
N GLN A 98 3.52 -11.44 13.88
CA GLN A 98 2.26 -11.53 13.15
C GLN A 98 2.28 -10.55 11.99
N ARG A 99 2.16 -11.05 10.75
CA ARG A 99 1.97 -10.18 9.58
C ARG A 99 0.64 -9.45 9.69
N VAL A 100 0.68 -8.14 9.53
CA VAL A 100 -0.49 -7.26 9.59
C VAL A 100 -0.54 -6.38 8.35
N ILE A 101 -1.75 -6.00 7.94
CA ILE A 101 -1.99 -5.23 6.71
C ILE A 101 -2.81 -3.98 7.01
N ALA A 102 -2.59 -2.93 6.23
CA ALA A 102 -3.43 -1.74 6.20
C ALA A 102 -4.44 -1.81 5.03
N PRO A 103 -5.65 -1.24 5.16
CA PRO A 103 -6.69 -1.34 4.13
C PRO A 103 -6.32 -0.76 2.76
N ALA A 104 -5.71 0.44 2.71
CA ALA A 104 -5.54 1.23 1.49
C ALA A 104 -4.08 1.50 1.10
N ARG A 105 -3.10 1.03 1.88
CA ARG A 105 -1.68 1.20 1.55
C ARG A 105 -0.91 -0.08 1.85
N ARG A 106 -0.37 -0.67 0.79
CA ARG A 106 0.46 -1.87 0.87
C ARG A 106 1.84 -1.48 1.40
N ARG A 107 2.11 -1.87 2.65
CA ARG A 107 3.45 -1.92 3.22
C ARG A 107 3.52 -3.21 4.01
N ARG A 108 4.60 -3.97 3.86
CA ARG A 108 4.88 -5.06 4.76
C ARG A 108 5.07 -4.53 6.18
N MET A 109 4.22 -5.04 7.08
CA MET A 109 4.27 -4.73 8.50
C MET A 109 4.12 -6.01 9.31
N SER A 110 4.79 -6.08 10.45
CA SER A 110 4.71 -7.21 11.39
C SER A 110 4.56 -6.69 12.81
N TYR A 111 3.66 -7.30 13.58
CA TYR A 111 3.31 -6.91 14.94
C TYR A 111 3.77 -7.98 15.93
N ASP A 112 4.41 -7.56 17.01
CA ASP A 112 4.94 -8.45 18.05
C ASP A 112 3.87 -9.06 18.97
N GLY A 113 2.59 -8.72 18.75
CA GLY A 113 1.47 -9.14 19.60
C GLY A 113 1.38 -8.37 20.93
N LYS A 114 2.22 -7.35 21.14
CA LYS A 114 2.29 -6.57 22.38
C LYS A 114 2.15 -5.08 22.11
N ASN A 115 3.20 -4.42 21.65
CA ASN A 115 3.19 -2.97 21.44
C ASN A 115 4.19 -2.47 20.38
N THR A 116 4.86 -3.37 19.66
CA THR A 116 5.86 -2.99 18.66
C THR A 116 5.39 -3.38 17.26
N LEU A 117 5.41 -2.40 16.35
CA LEU A 117 5.14 -2.60 14.94
C LEU A 117 6.44 -2.44 14.14
N ALA A 118 6.89 -3.52 13.50
CA ALA A 118 7.94 -3.46 12.49
C ALA A 118 7.32 -3.04 11.15
N VAL A 119 7.88 -2.00 10.53
CA VAL A 119 7.47 -1.51 9.21
C VAL A 119 8.64 -1.59 8.25
N TYR A 120 8.45 -2.28 7.15
CA TYR A 120 9.47 -2.40 6.11
C TYR A 120 9.39 -1.19 5.19
N ILE A 121 10.50 -0.49 5.03
CA ILE A 121 10.58 0.72 4.22
C ILE A 121 11.51 0.49 3.02
N ALA A 122 11.04 0.82 1.82
CA ALA A 122 11.81 0.72 0.59
C ALA A 122 12.55 2.02 0.28
N SER A 123 12.06 3.16 0.77
CA SER A 123 12.69 4.45 0.52
C SER A 123 12.39 5.49 1.59
N ARG A 124 12.98 6.68 1.39
CA ARG A 124 12.66 7.90 2.13
C ARG A 124 11.18 8.29 2.00
N SER A 125 10.59 8.12 0.82
CA SER A 125 9.18 8.46 0.59
C SER A 125 8.21 7.63 1.45
N ASP A 126 8.62 6.43 1.90
CA ASP A 126 7.81 5.66 2.86
C ASP A 126 7.81 6.29 4.25
N ILE A 127 8.95 6.85 4.67
CA ILE A 127 9.07 7.62 5.92
C ILE A 127 8.26 8.91 5.81
N ASP A 128 8.37 9.60 4.67
CA ASP A 128 7.69 10.87 4.40
C ASP A 128 6.15 10.71 4.40
N ASP A 129 5.62 9.51 4.14
CA ASP A 129 4.20 9.19 4.29
C ASP A 129 3.85 8.68 5.70
N LEU A 130 4.66 7.78 6.26
CA LEU A 130 4.38 7.13 7.55
C LEU A 130 4.44 8.10 8.72
N ILE A 131 5.46 8.97 8.80
CA ILE A 131 5.64 9.86 9.95
C ILE A 131 4.47 10.85 10.09
N PRO A 132 4.07 11.62 9.06
CA PRO A 132 2.90 12.49 9.17
C PRO A 132 1.62 11.71 9.50
N THR A 133 1.46 10.50 8.97
CA THR A 133 0.30 9.64 9.24
C THR A 133 0.23 9.23 10.70
N LEU A 134 1.35 8.82 11.31
CA LEU A 134 1.41 8.48 12.73
C LEU A 134 1.17 9.70 13.63
N VAL A 135 1.74 10.86 13.27
CA VAL A 135 1.54 12.11 14.01
C VAL A 135 0.08 12.57 13.94
N ALA A 136 -0.55 12.52 12.76
CA ALA A 136 -1.97 12.83 12.59
C ALA A 136 -2.85 11.90 13.43
N TYR A 137 -2.61 10.58 13.36
CA TYR A 137 -3.31 9.61 14.19
C TYR A 137 -3.17 9.91 15.68
N GLN A 138 -1.97 10.27 16.14
CA GLN A 138 -1.73 10.61 17.55
C GLN A 138 -2.48 11.86 17.98
N ILE A 139 -2.43 12.93 17.17
CA ILE A 139 -3.15 14.19 17.46
C ILE A 139 -4.65 13.91 17.57
N GLU A 140 -5.21 13.22 16.60
CA GLU A 140 -6.65 12.94 16.54
C GLU A 140 -7.12 11.97 17.62
N TRP A 141 -6.32 10.95 17.93
CA TRP A 141 -6.54 10.11 19.10
C TRP A 141 -6.58 10.94 20.38
N ASN A 142 -5.65 11.88 20.55
CA ASN A 142 -5.54 12.66 21.77
C ASN A 142 -6.68 13.68 21.92
N LYS A 143 -7.19 14.24 20.82
CA LYS A 143 -8.43 15.05 20.85
C LYS A 143 -9.63 14.22 21.30
N LEU A 144 -9.82 13.04 20.71
CA LEU A 144 -10.87 12.10 21.10
C LEU A 144 -10.72 11.65 22.56
N HIS A 145 -9.49 11.39 23.02
CA HIS A 145 -9.20 11.03 24.41
C HIS A 145 -9.71 12.10 25.38
N LEU A 146 -9.46 13.38 25.09
CA LEU A 146 -9.94 14.50 25.91
C LEU A 146 -11.47 14.56 25.95
N ILE A 147 -12.14 14.41 24.80
CA ILE A 147 -13.60 14.41 24.72
C ILE A 147 -14.19 13.23 25.52
N LEU A 148 -13.58 12.04 25.40
CA LEU A 148 -14.00 10.81 26.07
C LEU A 148 -13.77 10.80 27.59
N GLN A 149 -13.15 11.83 28.17
CA GLN A 149 -13.07 11.96 29.63
C GLN A 149 -14.42 12.39 30.25
N SER A 150 -15.35 12.92 29.46
CA SER A 150 -16.68 13.28 29.94
C SER A 150 -17.55 12.05 30.22
N LEU A 151 -18.13 11.97 31.43
CA LEU A 151 -19.06 10.90 31.82
C LEU A 151 -20.26 10.79 30.87
N THR A 152 -20.76 11.93 30.37
CA THR A 152 -21.87 11.97 29.41
C THR A 152 -21.46 11.31 28.09
N VAL A 153 -20.25 11.61 27.61
CA VAL A 153 -19.73 10.99 26.37
C VAL A 153 -19.55 9.49 26.56
N GLN A 154 -19.00 9.06 27.70
CA GLN A 154 -18.83 7.64 28.03
C GLN A 154 -20.16 6.89 28.11
N ALA A 155 -21.20 7.50 28.69
CA ALA A 155 -22.54 6.92 28.74
C ALA A 155 -23.14 6.77 27.33
N THR A 156 -22.98 7.77 26.46
CA THR A 156 -23.41 7.70 25.05
C THR A 156 -22.66 6.62 24.28
N LEU A 157 -21.35 6.48 24.48
CA LEU A 157 -20.55 5.40 23.88
C LEU A 157 -21.02 4.02 24.36
N ALA A 158 -21.34 3.86 25.64
CA ALA A 158 -21.87 2.61 26.18
C ALA A 158 -23.25 2.26 25.58
N ALA A 159 -24.13 3.25 25.41
CA ALA A 159 -25.42 3.08 24.76
C ALA A 159 -25.28 2.71 23.28
N TYR A 160 -24.39 3.38 22.54
CA TYR A 160 -24.09 3.05 21.14
C TYR A 160 -23.47 1.66 21.00
N ALA A 161 -22.58 1.25 21.91
CA ALA A 161 -21.99 -0.08 21.92
C ALA A 161 -23.03 -1.21 22.15
N ALA A 162 -24.12 -0.91 22.86
CA ALA A 162 -25.22 -1.85 23.09
C ALA A 162 -26.19 -1.91 21.90
N ASP A 163 -26.39 -0.79 21.20
CA ASP A 163 -27.28 -0.66 20.04
C ASP A 163 -26.73 0.40 19.06
N PRO A 164 -26.09 0.00 17.95
CA PRO A 164 -25.57 0.93 16.94
C PRO A 164 -26.66 1.36 15.94
N SER A 165 -27.84 1.75 16.42
CA SER A 165 -28.93 2.27 15.59
C SER A 165 -28.60 3.68 15.07
N LEU A 166 -29.26 4.11 13.98
CA LEU A 166 -29.03 5.44 13.37
C LEU A 166 -29.16 6.59 14.39
N SER A 167 -30.12 6.50 15.31
CA SER A 167 -30.29 7.49 16.38
C SER A 167 -29.09 7.52 17.31
N ARG A 168 -28.54 6.35 17.68
CA ARG A 168 -27.37 6.24 18.56
C ARG A 168 -26.09 6.69 17.86
N THR A 169 -25.96 6.44 16.55
CA THR A 169 -24.89 7.00 15.72
C THR A 169 -24.93 8.52 15.74
N ALA A 170 -26.10 9.13 15.54
CA ALA A 170 -26.25 10.58 15.57
C ALA A 170 -25.93 11.17 16.96
N ASP A 171 -26.37 10.51 18.04
CA ASP A 171 -26.03 10.91 19.40
C ASP A 171 -24.53 10.85 19.67
N LEU A 172 -23.88 9.75 19.29
CA LEU A 172 -22.44 9.57 19.48
C LEU A 172 -21.63 10.59 18.65
N ALA A 173 -22.01 10.80 17.39
CA ALA A 173 -21.35 11.77 16.52
C ALA A 173 -21.38 13.18 17.13
N ARG A 174 -22.56 13.59 17.61
CA ARG A 174 -22.75 14.89 18.26
C ARG A 174 -21.86 15.08 19.49
N VAL A 175 -21.74 14.07 20.35
CA VAL A 175 -20.92 14.19 21.57
C VAL A 175 -19.42 14.01 21.31
N LEU A 176 -19.03 13.40 20.20
CA LEU A 176 -17.64 13.32 19.72
C LEU A 176 -17.23 14.52 18.87
N GLU A 177 -18.14 15.47 18.63
CA GLU A 177 -17.92 16.67 17.81
C GLU A 177 -17.49 16.35 16.38
N ILE A 178 -18.06 15.28 15.80
CA ILE A 178 -17.86 14.87 14.41
C ILE A 178 -19.22 14.72 13.71
N SER A 179 -19.22 14.76 12.38
CA SER A 179 -20.46 14.58 11.62
C SER A 179 -20.95 13.11 11.70
N PRO A 180 -22.27 12.85 11.61
CA PRO A 180 -22.79 11.48 11.55
C PRO A 180 -22.26 10.67 10.35
N ASP A 181 -22.03 11.34 9.22
CA ASP A 181 -21.48 10.72 8.01
C ASP A 181 -20.02 10.30 8.23
N ASP A 182 -19.21 11.16 8.85
CA ASP A 182 -17.82 10.83 9.17
C ASP A 182 -17.72 9.74 10.24
N LEU A 183 -18.58 9.74 11.26
CA LEU A 183 -18.65 8.64 12.22
C LEU A 183 -19.00 7.31 11.53
N SER A 184 -19.92 7.35 10.56
CA SER A 184 -20.29 6.17 9.78
C SER A 184 -19.11 5.66 8.95
N ARG A 185 -18.32 6.55 8.32
CA ARG A 185 -17.08 6.19 7.62
C ARG A 185 -16.03 5.58 8.56
N LEU A 186 -15.87 6.13 9.76
CA LEU A 186 -14.97 5.56 10.77
C LEU A 186 -15.44 4.18 11.24
N GLN A 187 -16.76 3.98 11.39
CA GLN A 187 -17.37 2.68 11.68
C GLN A 187 -17.09 1.67 10.56
N GLU A 188 -17.22 2.06 9.30
CA GLU A 188 -16.90 1.21 8.16
C GLU A 188 -15.41 0.84 8.11
N ALA A 189 -14.52 1.81 8.38
CA ALA A 189 -13.07 1.60 8.35
C ALA A 189 -12.57 0.69 9.49
N TRP A 190 -13.04 0.92 10.72
CA TRP A 190 -12.65 0.09 11.87
C TRP A 190 -13.44 -1.22 11.96
N GLY A 191 -14.66 -1.27 11.43
CA GLY A 191 -15.57 -2.39 11.55
C GLY A 191 -15.74 -2.82 13.00
N ARG A 192 -15.40 -4.08 13.29
CA ARG A 192 -15.53 -4.69 14.63
C ARG A 192 -14.61 -4.04 15.68
N GLU A 193 -13.54 -3.38 15.26
CA GLU A 193 -12.56 -2.75 16.16
C GLU A 193 -12.98 -1.35 16.64
N MET A 194 -14.10 -0.80 16.14
CA MET A 194 -14.52 0.55 16.50
C MET A 194 -14.71 0.73 18.02
N ILE A 195 -15.57 -0.08 18.64
CA ILE A 195 -15.84 0.01 20.08
C ILE A 195 -14.59 -0.33 20.92
N PRO A 196 -13.85 -1.43 20.65
CA PRO A 196 -12.58 -1.69 21.33
C PRO A 196 -11.61 -0.52 21.24
N THR A 197 -11.47 0.10 20.07
CA THR A 197 -10.58 1.23 19.84
C THR A 197 -11.02 2.46 20.63
N LEU A 198 -12.29 2.85 20.57
CA LEU A 198 -12.79 4.00 21.35
C LEU A 198 -12.65 3.80 22.87
N LYS A 199 -12.78 2.56 23.37
CA LYS A 199 -12.49 2.25 24.77
C LYS A 199 -11.01 2.43 25.11
N LYS A 200 -10.09 2.05 24.21
CA LYS A 200 -8.65 2.30 24.37
C LYS A 200 -8.35 3.80 24.35
N VAL A 201 -8.98 4.55 23.45
CA VAL A 201 -8.88 6.01 23.37
C VAL A 201 -9.32 6.65 24.68
N ALA A 202 -10.45 6.23 25.25
CA ALA A 202 -10.93 6.76 26.53
C ALA A 202 -9.95 6.47 27.69
N LYS A 203 -9.25 5.33 27.65
CA LYS A 203 -8.36 4.88 28.72
C LYS A 203 -7.05 5.67 28.81
N SER A 204 -6.44 6.03 27.68
CA SER A 204 -5.13 6.69 27.69
C SER A 204 -4.87 7.51 26.43
N PRO A 205 -4.10 8.61 26.55
CA PRO A 205 -3.60 9.31 25.37
C PRO A 205 -2.62 8.43 24.60
N LYS A 206 -2.52 8.66 23.30
CA LYS A 206 -1.55 8.02 22.42
C LYS A 206 -0.22 8.76 22.50
N ARG A 207 0.86 7.99 22.63
CA ARG A 207 2.25 8.46 22.64
C ARG A 207 3.12 7.48 21.87
N PHE A 208 3.26 7.70 20.57
CA PHE A 208 4.12 6.89 19.73
C PHE A 208 5.58 7.25 19.93
N ALA A 209 6.41 6.22 19.97
CA ALA A 209 7.83 6.32 19.69
C ALA A 209 8.12 5.72 18.30
N VAL A 210 9.09 6.29 17.59
CA VAL A 210 9.57 5.76 16.31
C VAL A 210 11.07 5.54 16.34
N ARG A 211 11.54 4.49 15.66
CA ARG A 211 12.97 4.19 15.51
C ARG A 211 13.28 3.80 14.07
N LEU A 212 14.17 4.54 13.42
CA LEU A 212 14.67 4.19 12.09
C LEU A 212 15.94 3.35 12.24
N LEU A 213 15.89 2.12 11.77
CA LEU A 213 17.02 1.21 11.71
C LEU A 213 17.75 1.41 10.39
N ALA A 214 19.08 1.55 10.47
CA ALA A 214 19.94 1.57 9.30
C ALA A 214 19.47 2.54 8.18
N GLY A 215 19.01 3.75 8.50
CA GLY A 215 18.41 4.69 7.54
C GLY A 215 19.34 5.41 6.55
N THR A 216 20.58 4.96 6.35
CA THR A 216 21.54 5.62 5.45
C THR A 216 21.27 5.25 3.99
N TYR A 217 21.68 6.12 3.06
CA TYR A 217 21.59 5.87 1.61
C TYR A 217 22.27 4.55 1.19
N ILE A 218 23.43 4.25 1.78
CA ILE A 218 24.19 3.02 1.52
C ILE A 218 23.38 1.78 1.90
N ASN A 219 22.62 1.84 2.99
CA ASN A 219 21.80 0.72 3.43
C ASN A 219 20.62 0.47 2.48
N TYR A 220 20.00 1.53 1.94
CA TYR A 220 19.00 1.39 0.89
C TYR A 220 19.61 0.78 -0.38
N GLN A 221 20.78 1.26 -0.85
CA GLN A 221 21.46 0.67 -2.00
C GLN A 221 21.80 -0.80 -1.81
N ARG A 222 22.27 -1.18 -0.61
CA ARG A 222 22.56 -2.58 -0.28
C ARG A 222 21.28 -3.42 -0.30
N ALA A 223 20.19 -2.94 0.29
CA ALA A 223 18.90 -3.62 0.28
C ALA A 223 18.37 -3.82 -1.15
N THR A 224 18.43 -2.79 -2.00
CA THR A 224 18.04 -2.89 -3.42
C THR A 224 18.94 -3.85 -4.19
N SER A 225 20.25 -3.87 -3.90
CA SER A 225 21.18 -4.82 -4.53
C SER A 225 20.90 -6.26 -4.13
N ASP A 226 20.64 -6.51 -2.85
CA ASP A 226 20.28 -7.83 -2.33
C ASP A 226 18.93 -8.30 -2.88
N TRP A 227 17.95 -7.40 -3.00
CA TRP A 227 16.66 -7.65 -3.65
C TRP A 227 16.83 -8.04 -5.12
N TRP A 228 17.56 -7.25 -5.91
CA TRP A 228 17.74 -7.50 -7.34
C TRP A 228 18.47 -8.82 -7.60
N ARG A 229 19.46 -9.14 -6.77
CA ARG A 229 20.13 -10.46 -6.80
C ARG A 229 19.11 -11.59 -6.58
N SER A 230 18.24 -11.47 -5.58
CA SER A 230 17.20 -12.47 -5.32
C SER A 230 16.20 -12.60 -6.47
N VAL A 231 15.86 -11.51 -7.16
CA VAL A 231 14.99 -11.55 -8.34
C VAL A 231 15.66 -12.35 -9.46
N ARG A 232 16.93 -12.05 -9.77
CA ARG A 232 17.71 -12.76 -10.80
C ARG A 232 17.87 -14.25 -10.49
N GLU A 233 18.20 -14.60 -9.25
CA GLU A 233 18.36 -15.99 -8.82
C GLU A 233 17.08 -16.81 -8.96
N ARG A 234 15.90 -16.19 -8.79
CA ARG A 234 14.61 -16.87 -8.87
C ARG A 234 14.09 -17.03 -10.28
N ILE A 235 14.23 -15.99 -11.09
CA ILE A 235 13.69 -16.00 -12.45
C ILE A 235 14.65 -16.72 -13.41
N ALA A 236 15.96 -16.70 -13.12
CA ALA A 236 17.00 -17.36 -13.92
C ALA A 236 16.98 -16.98 -15.41
N ILE A 237 16.53 -15.77 -15.73
CA ILE A 237 16.60 -15.18 -17.07
C ILE A 237 17.68 -14.12 -17.04
N ASP A 238 18.62 -14.25 -17.97
CA ASP A 238 19.64 -13.24 -18.17
C ASP A 238 19.06 -12.04 -18.93
N ILE A 239 19.43 -10.85 -18.48
CA ILE A 239 19.02 -9.57 -19.07
C ILE A 239 20.22 -8.72 -19.50
N GLU A 240 21.45 -9.16 -19.26
CA GLU A 240 22.65 -8.33 -19.35
C GLU A 240 22.88 -7.76 -20.76
N ASP A 241 22.71 -8.60 -21.79
CA ASP A 241 22.94 -8.23 -23.19
C ASP A 241 21.65 -7.96 -24.00
N ARG A 242 20.50 -8.01 -23.33
CA ARG A 242 19.17 -7.89 -23.95
C ARG A 242 18.68 -6.45 -23.90
N PRO A 243 17.89 -5.97 -24.88
CA PRO A 243 17.16 -4.72 -24.73
C PRO A 243 16.13 -4.84 -23.59
N VAL A 244 16.20 -3.94 -22.61
CA VAL A 244 15.32 -3.96 -21.44
C VAL A 244 14.36 -2.78 -21.46
N TYR A 245 13.07 -3.07 -21.51
CA TYR A 245 12.02 -2.08 -21.27
C TYR A 245 11.64 -2.09 -19.79
N PHE A 246 12.00 -1.03 -19.07
CA PHE A 246 11.64 -0.90 -17.67
C PHE A 246 10.24 -0.31 -17.50
N VAL A 247 9.41 -0.96 -16.69
CA VAL A 247 8.05 -0.50 -16.37
C VAL A 247 7.81 -0.54 -14.85
N SER A 248 7.20 0.53 -14.33
CA SER A 248 6.68 0.57 -12.96
C SER A 248 5.16 0.56 -13.04
N SER A 249 4.54 -0.57 -12.70
CA SER A 249 3.08 -0.75 -12.78
C SER A 249 2.58 -1.73 -11.73
N ASN A 250 1.26 -1.85 -11.58
CA ASN A 250 0.72 -2.94 -10.77
C ASN A 250 1.07 -4.30 -11.42
N VAL A 251 1.51 -5.27 -10.62
CA VAL A 251 1.92 -6.63 -11.06
C VAL A 251 0.81 -7.49 -11.71
N HIS A 252 -0.40 -6.98 -11.84
CA HIS A 252 -1.46 -7.65 -12.61
C HIS A 252 -1.79 -6.91 -13.89
N ALA A 253 -1.44 -5.63 -14.01
CA ALA A 253 -1.89 -4.79 -15.13
C ALA A 253 -1.33 -5.30 -16.47
N ILE A 254 -0.02 -5.51 -16.55
CA ILE A 254 0.64 -5.97 -17.77
C ILE A 254 0.40 -7.47 -18.00
N PRO A 255 0.62 -8.37 -17.03
CA PRO A 255 0.38 -9.81 -17.23
C PRO A 255 -1.04 -10.16 -17.66
N ASN A 256 -2.06 -9.46 -17.15
CA ASN A 256 -3.45 -9.69 -17.57
C ASN A 256 -3.65 -9.44 -19.07
N LEU A 257 -3.05 -8.38 -19.60
CA LEU A 257 -3.15 -8.02 -21.01
C LEU A 257 -2.31 -8.94 -21.90
N LEU A 258 -1.14 -9.38 -21.42
CA LEU A 258 -0.19 -10.16 -22.21
C LEU A 258 -0.49 -11.68 -22.20
N SER A 259 -0.97 -12.22 -21.08
CA SER A 259 -1.25 -13.66 -20.96
C SER A 259 -2.61 -14.08 -21.53
N GLY A 260 -3.56 -13.15 -21.65
CA GLY A 260 -4.90 -13.43 -22.16
C GLY A 260 -5.79 -14.29 -21.26
N LEU A 261 -5.35 -14.63 -20.06
CA LEU A 261 -6.01 -15.65 -19.24
C LEU A 261 -7.48 -15.31 -18.93
N ALA A 262 -7.75 -14.06 -18.57
CA ALA A 262 -9.11 -13.63 -18.22
C ALA A 262 -10.08 -13.73 -19.42
N LEU A 263 -9.57 -13.55 -20.64
CA LEU A 263 -10.34 -13.67 -21.87
C LEU A 263 -10.58 -15.15 -22.22
N ARG A 264 -9.56 -16.00 -22.02
CA ARG A 264 -9.67 -17.45 -22.21
C ARG A 264 -10.67 -18.09 -21.25
N ASP A 265 -10.61 -17.71 -19.97
CA ASP A 265 -11.44 -18.29 -18.90
C ASP A 265 -12.75 -17.47 -18.69
N GLU A 266 -13.16 -16.67 -19.69
CA GLU A 266 -14.31 -15.76 -19.59
C GLU A 266 -15.58 -16.44 -19.03
N GLU A 267 -16.01 -17.54 -19.64
CA GLU A 267 -17.23 -18.25 -19.22
C GLU A 267 -17.14 -18.80 -17.78
N GLU A 268 -15.95 -19.17 -17.33
CA GLU A 268 -15.73 -19.64 -15.96
C GLU A 268 -15.81 -18.48 -14.96
N ILE A 269 -15.21 -17.34 -15.30
CA ILE A 269 -15.25 -16.12 -14.49
C ILE A 269 -16.69 -15.62 -14.35
N LEU A 270 -17.45 -15.56 -15.45
CA LEU A 270 -18.84 -15.11 -15.42
C LEU A 270 -19.73 -16.03 -14.58
N ARG A 271 -19.59 -17.35 -14.74
CA ARG A 271 -20.30 -18.34 -13.89
C ARG A 271 -19.92 -18.20 -12.42
N PHE A 272 -18.66 -17.88 -12.12
CA PHE A 272 -18.23 -17.61 -10.74
C PHE A 272 -18.91 -16.37 -10.16
N VAL A 273 -18.97 -15.26 -10.92
CA VAL A 273 -19.65 -14.03 -10.48
C VAL A 273 -21.10 -14.29 -10.12
N ASP A 274 -21.84 -15.01 -10.98
CA ASP A 274 -23.23 -15.37 -10.73
C ASP A 274 -23.41 -16.22 -9.47
N ARG A 275 -22.48 -17.16 -9.22
CA ARG A 275 -22.54 -18.08 -8.08
C ARG A 275 -22.20 -17.42 -6.75
N VAL A 276 -21.21 -16.54 -6.72
CA VAL A 276 -20.76 -15.90 -5.46
C VAL A 276 -21.82 -14.94 -4.92
N GLY A 277 -22.67 -14.39 -5.79
CA GLY A 277 -23.78 -13.52 -5.38
C GLY A 277 -23.32 -12.23 -4.69
N ASP A 278 -22.07 -11.81 -4.93
CA ASP A 278 -21.53 -10.56 -4.41
C ASP A 278 -22.28 -9.38 -5.08
N PRO A 279 -23.05 -8.58 -4.31
CA PRO A 279 -23.88 -7.53 -4.89
C PRO A 279 -23.06 -6.46 -5.64
N ALA A 280 -21.83 -6.17 -5.19
CA ALA A 280 -20.97 -5.19 -5.84
C ALA A 280 -20.44 -5.73 -7.17
N LEU A 281 -19.95 -6.97 -7.17
CA LEU A 281 -19.45 -7.62 -8.40
C LEU A 281 -20.57 -7.84 -9.42
N LYS A 282 -21.78 -8.16 -8.94
CA LYS A 282 -22.97 -8.33 -9.78
C LYS A 282 -23.47 -7.02 -10.36
N ALA A 283 -23.47 -5.93 -9.59
CA ALA A 283 -23.83 -4.61 -10.10
C ALA A 283 -22.90 -4.16 -11.24
N GLU A 284 -21.59 -4.36 -11.08
CA GLU A 284 -20.62 -4.09 -12.14
C GLU A 284 -20.83 -4.99 -13.36
N TYR A 285 -21.12 -6.28 -13.16
CA TYR A 285 -21.44 -7.20 -14.24
C TYR A 285 -22.69 -6.78 -15.03
N ASP A 286 -23.78 -6.45 -14.33
CA ASP A 286 -25.04 -6.00 -14.93
C ASP A 286 -24.83 -4.68 -15.68
N TYR A 287 -24.03 -3.75 -15.15
CA TYR A 287 -23.65 -2.51 -15.82
C TYR A 287 -22.93 -2.77 -17.15
N VAL A 288 -21.93 -3.65 -17.15
CA VAL A 288 -21.14 -4.02 -18.33
C VAL A 288 -22.00 -4.75 -19.37
N ARG A 289 -22.92 -5.62 -18.94
CA ARG A 289 -23.84 -6.33 -19.84
C ARG A 289 -24.75 -5.38 -20.62
N VAL A 290 -25.16 -4.27 -20.01
CA VAL A 290 -26.03 -3.26 -20.66
C VAL A 290 -25.24 -2.39 -21.67
N ARG A 291 -23.94 -2.17 -21.43
CA ARG A 291 -23.05 -1.41 -22.30
C ARG A 291 -21.97 -2.32 -22.89
N ALA A 292 -22.37 -3.10 -23.90
CA ALA A 292 -21.54 -4.08 -24.61
C ALA A 292 -20.43 -3.47 -25.49
N GLU A 293 -19.70 -2.48 -24.96
CA GLU A 293 -18.46 -2.00 -25.55
C GLU A 293 -17.30 -2.90 -25.09
N LEU A 294 -16.47 -3.34 -26.04
CA LEU A 294 -15.34 -4.25 -25.81
C LEU A 294 -14.43 -3.82 -24.64
N ASN A 295 -14.25 -2.51 -24.46
CA ASN A 295 -13.40 -1.94 -23.41
C ASN A 295 -13.91 -2.22 -21.99
N ASN A 296 -15.23 -2.22 -21.79
CA ASN A 296 -15.83 -2.40 -20.47
C ASN A 296 -15.79 -3.87 -20.04
N LYS A 297 -15.96 -4.79 -21.01
CA LYS A 297 -15.95 -6.23 -20.75
C LYS A 297 -14.58 -6.75 -20.32
N ASN A 298 -13.52 -6.47 -21.07
CA ASN A 298 -12.18 -6.96 -20.72
C ASN A 298 -11.73 -6.42 -19.36
N ASN A 299 -11.97 -5.13 -19.11
CA ASN A 299 -11.65 -4.51 -17.82
C ASN A 299 -12.41 -5.18 -16.66
N PHE A 300 -13.69 -5.50 -16.86
CA PHE A 300 -14.47 -6.26 -15.89
C PHE A 300 -13.91 -7.67 -15.66
N LEU A 301 -13.53 -8.39 -16.71
CA LEU A 301 -12.92 -9.72 -16.58
C LEU A 301 -11.62 -9.67 -15.77
N TYR A 302 -10.77 -8.67 -15.98
CA TYR A 302 -9.54 -8.48 -15.18
C TYR A 302 -9.84 -8.18 -13.71
N TYR A 303 -10.85 -7.34 -13.45
CA TYR A 303 -11.31 -7.06 -12.09
C TYR A 303 -11.86 -8.31 -11.40
N ALA A 304 -12.72 -9.06 -12.09
CA ALA A 304 -13.34 -10.28 -11.60
C ALA A 304 -12.33 -11.43 -11.43
N LEU A 305 -11.30 -11.51 -12.30
CA LEU A 305 -10.23 -12.50 -12.21
C LEU A 305 -9.54 -12.48 -10.84
N ARG A 306 -9.36 -11.30 -10.24
CA ARG A 306 -8.78 -11.17 -8.90
C ARG A 306 -9.61 -11.92 -7.85
N ARG A 307 -10.93 -11.86 -7.94
CA ARG A 307 -11.83 -12.57 -7.03
C ARG A 307 -11.92 -14.05 -7.38
N TYR A 308 -11.95 -14.36 -8.67
CA TYR A 308 -11.96 -15.74 -9.19
C TYR A 308 -10.71 -16.53 -8.79
N ALA A 309 -9.55 -15.86 -8.70
CA ALA A 309 -8.29 -16.45 -8.22
C ALA A 309 -8.36 -17.01 -6.78
N SER A 310 -9.39 -16.66 -5.99
CA SER A 310 -9.63 -17.27 -4.67
C SER A 310 -10.22 -18.69 -4.72
N VAL A 311 -10.68 -19.15 -5.89
CA VAL A 311 -11.10 -20.54 -6.11
C VAL A 311 -9.84 -21.42 -6.12
N PRO A 312 -9.87 -22.62 -5.51
CA PRO A 312 -8.76 -23.57 -5.55
C PRO A 312 -8.22 -23.78 -6.97
N ASP A 313 -6.90 -23.92 -7.08
CA ASP A 313 -6.14 -24.20 -8.31
C ASP A 313 -6.15 -23.10 -9.38
N VAL A 314 -7.04 -22.11 -9.34
CA VAL A 314 -7.09 -21.01 -10.33
C VAL A 314 -5.80 -20.19 -10.30
N GLU A 315 -5.29 -19.86 -9.11
CA GLU A 315 -4.05 -19.09 -8.99
C GLU A 315 -2.85 -19.86 -9.57
N SER A 316 -2.75 -21.17 -9.29
CA SER A 316 -1.68 -22.01 -9.86
C SER A 316 -1.78 -22.06 -11.38
N ARG A 317 -2.99 -22.29 -11.92
CA ARG A 317 -3.24 -22.26 -13.37
C ARG A 317 -2.85 -20.92 -13.98
N ARG A 318 -3.10 -19.81 -13.29
CA ARG A 318 -2.68 -18.48 -13.76
C ARG A 318 -1.17 -18.38 -13.85
N LEU A 319 -0.46 -18.72 -12.78
CA LEU A 319 1.00 -18.65 -12.74
C LEU A 319 1.64 -19.56 -13.79
N ASP A 320 1.09 -20.76 -14.01
CA ASP A 320 1.58 -21.67 -15.05
C ASP A 320 1.30 -21.15 -16.46
N ALA A 321 0.12 -20.57 -16.70
CA ALA A 321 -0.20 -19.93 -17.97
C ALA A 321 0.70 -18.72 -18.23
N GLU A 322 0.93 -17.86 -17.24
CA GLU A 322 1.87 -16.73 -17.36
C GLU A 322 3.27 -17.20 -17.74
N ARG A 323 3.80 -18.23 -17.06
CA ARG A 323 5.11 -18.83 -17.39
C ARG A 323 5.20 -19.38 -18.81
N GLN A 324 4.13 -20.00 -19.30
CA GLN A 324 4.06 -20.51 -20.68
C GLN A 324 4.18 -19.40 -21.72
N HIS A 325 3.74 -18.19 -21.41
CA HIS A 325 3.86 -17.00 -22.27
C HIS A 325 5.07 -16.12 -21.89
N GLY A 326 6.05 -16.69 -21.19
CA GLY A 326 7.29 -15.99 -20.84
C GLY A 326 7.14 -14.88 -19.79
N ILE A 327 6.09 -14.91 -18.96
CA ILE A 327 5.88 -13.99 -17.85
C ILE A 327 6.33 -14.69 -16.56
N TYR A 328 7.38 -14.16 -15.93
CA TYR A 328 8.00 -14.75 -14.74
C TYR A 328 7.92 -13.79 -13.56
N ARG A 329 7.37 -14.25 -12.44
CA ARG A 329 7.20 -13.44 -11.21
C ARG A 329 8.26 -13.78 -10.17
N ALA A 330 8.78 -12.75 -9.51
CA ALA A 330 9.60 -12.82 -8.31
C ALA A 330 8.86 -12.13 -7.14
N PRO A 331 8.16 -12.89 -6.28
CA PRO A 331 7.40 -12.32 -5.17
C PRO A 331 8.32 -11.71 -4.10
N ALA A 332 7.84 -10.67 -3.43
CA ALA A 332 8.52 -10.04 -2.30
C ALA A 332 8.49 -10.93 -1.04
N LEU A 333 9.41 -11.88 -0.92
CA LEU A 333 9.43 -12.84 0.21
C LEU A 333 10.21 -12.33 1.43
N HIS A 334 11.33 -11.62 1.25
CA HIS A 334 12.20 -11.15 2.33
C HIS A 334 12.64 -9.70 2.14
N GLY A 335 12.48 -8.88 3.18
CA GLY A 335 12.96 -7.50 3.19
C GLY A 335 12.23 -6.55 2.25
N PHE A 336 12.94 -6.05 1.23
CA PHE A 336 12.50 -4.99 0.31
C PHE A 336 11.22 -5.42 -0.43
N ASP A 337 10.09 -4.77 -0.08
CA ASP A 337 8.73 -5.22 -0.41
C ASP A 337 8.30 -4.79 -1.83
N ILE A 338 9.06 -5.23 -2.85
CA ILE A 338 8.75 -4.96 -4.26
C ILE A 338 8.73 -6.29 -5.01
N GLU A 339 7.56 -6.67 -5.53
CA GLU A 339 7.46 -7.76 -6.49
C GLU A 339 8.00 -7.29 -7.86
N ALA A 340 8.70 -8.19 -8.54
CA ALA A 340 9.22 -7.94 -9.88
C ALA A 340 8.75 -9.02 -10.85
N GLU A 341 8.62 -8.64 -12.11
CA GLU A 341 8.27 -9.53 -13.21
C GLU A 341 9.25 -9.32 -14.35
N ILE A 342 9.68 -10.41 -14.97
CA ILE A 342 10.43 -10.39 -16.22
C ILE A 342 9.55 -11.03 -17.28
N ILE A 343 9.37 -10.32 -18.39
CA ILE A 343 8.49 -10.73 -19.49
C ILE A 343 9.32 -10.79 -20.76
N GLU A 344 9.44 -11.99 -21.34
CA GLU A 344 10.19 -12.19 -22.58
C GLU A 344 9.28 -11.98 -23.78
N LEU A 345 9.57 -10.96 -24.60
CA LEU A 345 8.70 -10.61 -25.73
C LEU A 345 8.61 -11.74 -26.76
N SER A 346 9.68 -12.51 -26.94
CA SER A 346 9.72 -13.65 -27.86
C SER A 346 8.77 -14.80 -27.53
N LYS A 347 8.29 -14.86 -26.28
CA LYS A 347 7.41 -15.93 -25.79
C LYS A 347 5.95 -15.53 -25.72
N LEU A 348 5.62 -14.28 -26.05
CA LEU A 348 4.25 -13.82 -26.07
C LEU A 348 3.47 -14.46 -27.24
N ASP A 349 2.18 -14.70 -27.02
CA ASP A 349 1.26 -15.22 -28.04
C ASP A 349 0.26 -14.12 -28.44
N PRO A 350 0.47 -13.45 -29.59
CA PRO A 350 -0.41 -12.37 -30.06
C PRO A 350 -1.88 -12.77 -30.20
N GLU A 351 -2.19 -14.04 -30.43
CA GLU A 351 -3.56 -14.51 -30.58
C GLU A 351 -4.31 -14.58 -29.24
N ARG A 352 -3.58 -14.64 -28.13
CA ARG A 352 -4.14 -14.69 -26.78
C ARG A 352 -4.14 -13.34 -26.08
N MET A 353 -3.26 -12.44 -26.48
CA MET A 353 -3.16 -11.09 -25.90
C MET A 353 -4.49 -10.32 -25.98
N ASP A 354 -4.63 -9.32 -25.12
CA ASP A 354 -5.75 -8.39 -25.21
C ASP A 354 -5.81 -7.75 -26.61
N PRO A 355 -6.95 -7.84 -27.32
CA PRO A 355 -7.07 -7.32 -28.69
C PRO A 355 -6.72 -5.84 -28.85
N ARG A 356 -6.80 -5.05 -27.76
CA ARG A 356 -6.45 -3.63 -27.76
C ARG A 356 -4.96 -3.37 -27.93
N LEU A 357 -4.11 -4.38 -27.73
CA LEU A 357 -2.67 -4.29 -27.97
C LEU A 357 -2.28 -4.53 -29.44
N LEU A 358 -3.21 -5.01 -30.27
CA LEU A 358 -2.96 -5.39 -31.67
C LEU A 358 -3.02 -4.19 -32.62
N CYS A 359 -2.33 -3.09 -32.30
CA CYS A 359 -2.38 -1.81 -33.04
C CYS A 359 -1.98 -1.94 -34.54
N GLY A 360 -1.14 -2.93 -34.86
CA GLY A 360 -0.66 -3.25 -36.21
C GLY A 360 -1.30 -4.49 -36.85
N GLY A 361 -2.29 -5.10 -36.17
CA GLY A 361 -2.78 -6.43 -36.50
C GLY A 361 -1.88 -7.57 -35.99
N LEU A 362 -2.36 -8.80 -36.13
CA LEU A 362 -1.68 -10.00 -35.61
C LEU A 362 -0.31 -10.23 -36.25
N ASP A 363 -0.16 -9.97 -37.55
CA ASP A 363 1.08 -10.24 -38.28
C ASP A 363 2.23 -9.32 -37.86
N GLU A 364 1.94 -8.07 -37.52
CA GLU A 364 2.97 -7.18 -36.97
C GLU A 364 3.37 -7.61 -35.56
N MET A 365 2.41 -8.01 -34.73
CA MET A 365 2.67 -8.48 -33.37
C MET A 365 3.43 -9.81 -33.32
N ARG A 366 3.29 -10.67 -34.34
CA ARG A 366 4.09 -11.91 -34.46
C ARG A 366 5.59 -11.63 -34.56
N ARG A 367 6.02 -10.44 -34.97
CA ARG A 367 7.45 -10.03 -34.95
C ARG A 367 8.05 -9.99 -33.55
N LEU A 368 7.23 -9.92 -32.50
CA LEU A 368 7.72 -10.01 -31.13
C LEU A 368 8.44 -11.35 -30.87
N GLN A 369 8.06 -12.42 -31.58
CA GLN A 369 8.69 -13.75 -31.48
C GLN A 369 10.18 -13.73 -31.89
N ASP A 370 10.57 -12.79 -32.76
CA ASP A 370 11.95 -12.58 -33.21
C ASP A 370 12.72 -11.60 -32.30
N SER A 371 12.07 -11.00 -31.31
CA SER A 371 12.66 -10.01 -30.41
C SER A 371 13.34 -10.67 -29.22
N ASP A 372 14.60 -10.33 -29.00
CA ASP A 372 15.31 -10.70 -27.77
C ASP A 372 15.08 -9.72 -26.61
N ALA A 373 14.17 -8.75 -26.76
CA ALA A 373 13.90 -7.78 -25.72
C ALA A 373 13.06 -8.36 -24.57
N VAL A 374 13.23 -7.79 -23.38
CA VAL A 374 12.47 -8.12 -22.18
C VAL A 374 11.81 -6.89 -21.58
N ILE A 375 10.67 -7.08 -20.94
CA ILE A 375 10.09 -6.08 -20.04
C ILE A 375 10.45 -6.47 -18.61
N VAL A 376 11.04 -5.55 -17.86
CA VAL A 376 11.20 -5.66 -16.41
C VAL A 376 10.13 -4.79 -15.77
N ASN A 377 9.08 -5.43 -15.26
CA ASN A 377 8.01 -4.75 -14.53
C ASN A 377 8.26 -4.87 -13.02
N ILE A 378 7.99 -3.81 -12.26
CA ILE A 378 8.09 -3.81 -10.80
C ILE A 378 6.83 -3.24 -10.16
N ASP A 379 6.47 -3.73 -8.96
CA ASP A 379 5.25 -3.35 -8.24
C ASP A 379 5.29 -1.91 -7.72
N TYR A 380 4.99 -0.99 -8.64
CA TYR A 380 4.69 0.42 -8.44
C TYR A 380 5.44 1.13 -7.29
N PRO A 381 6.78 1.05 -7.17
CA PRO A 381 7.46 1.97 -6.27
C PRO A 381 7.32 3.38 -6.83
N LEU A 382 7.08 4.33 -5.93
CA LEU A 382 7.02 5.75 -6.26
C LEU A 382 8.25 6.48 -5.69
N GLY A 383 8.55 7.64 -6.26
CA GLY A 383 9.60 8.53 -5.78
C GLY A 383 10.98 7.86 -5.77
N MET A 384 11.68 7.97 -4.64
CA MET A 384 13.07 7.52 -4.52
C MET A 384 13.24 5.99 -4.61
N ALA A 385 12.22 5.21 -4.23
CA ALA A 385 12.27 3.75 -4.40
C ALA A 385 12.42 3.37 -5.88
N ALA A 386 11.64 3.99 -6.76
CA ALA A 386 11.69 3.75 -8.19
C ALA A 386 13.08 4.11 -8.76
N TYR A 387 13.64 5.24 -8.33
CA TYR A 387 14.97 5.66 -8.72
C TYR A 387 16.05 4.63 -8.31
N HIS A 388 16.04 4.15 -7.06
CA HIS A 388 17.02 3.17 -6.60
C HIS A 388 16.92 1.84 -7.36
N VAL A 389 15.69 1.38 -7.60
CA VAL A 389 15.44 0.15 -8.36
C VAL A 389 15.93 0.30 -9.80
N LEU A 390 15.51 1.37 -10.48
CA LEU A 390 15.93 1.66 -11.85
C LEU A 390 17.45 1.72 -11.95
N ALA A 391 18.09 2.56 -11.13
CA ALA A 391 19.54 2.71 -11.12
C ALA A 391 20.27 1.39 -10.88
N LYS A 392 19.73 0.48 -10.07
CA LYS A 392 20.33 -0.83 -9.83
C LYS A 392 20.16 -1.78 -11.01
N ILE A 393 18.99 -1.78 -11.64
CA ILE A 393 18.72 -2.61 -12.83
C ILE A 393 19.55 -2.11 -14.02
N SER A 394 19.66 -0.80 -14.22
CA SER A 394 20.47 -0.20 -15.30
C SER A 394 21.97 -0.49 -15.18
N GLN A 395 22.48 -0.83 -13.99
CA GLN A 395 23.87 -1.28 -13.82
C GLN A 395 24.11 -2.70 -14.36
N ASP A 396 23.04 -3.50 -14.42
CA ASP A 396 23.09 -4.91 -14.81
C ASP A 396 22.55 -5.12 -16.25
N ALA A 397 21.99 -4.09 -16.90
CA ALA A 397 21.47 -4.14 -18.26
C ALA A 397 22.30 -3.20 -19.16
N THR A 398 22.90 -3.76 -20.22
CA THR A 398 23.77 -3.01 -21.14
C THR A 398 22.96 -2.10 -22.08
N ARG A 399 21.68 -2.43 -22.31
CA ARG A 399 20.76 -1.72 -23.22
C ARG A 399 19.41 -1.53 -22.55
N MET A 400 19.09 -0.31 -22.12
CA MET A 400 17.83 0.02 -21.41
C MET A 400 17.18 1.28 -21.97
#